data_AF-C5T9R7-F1
#
_entry.id   AF-C5T9R7-F1
#
_cell.length_a   1.000
_cell.length_b   1.000
_cell.length_c   1.000
_cell.angle_alpha   90.00
_cell.angle_beta   90.00
_cell.angle_gamma   90.00
#
_symmetry.space_group_name_H-M   'P 1'
#
loop_
_entity.id
_entity.type
_entity.pdbx_description
1 polymer ?
#
loop_
_entity_poly.entity_id
_entity_poly.type
_entity_poly.pdbx_seq_one_letter_code
_entity_poly.pdbx_strand_id
1 'polypeptide(L)'
;MSSALARRTSRRLLHWLALLSACAAPMLAQAQNCRTPSPNTDDDYILGEADGEASAMHWPTGLVWKRCSEGQAFSGGQCTGATASTNWQSWAATYLPKSFTNQANWGVSASVSQNLLVSGAWRMAYEKELKKITEGCGMGPKINRAVFPNTPESSYVWSGSPLAVGASYARVVDFYSGYAYTDPRYYSSDARLVRAGQPFAALSFSTEDGIAVPGATVTFLAFTLAASDPTGQAWGGARISGDGNPQFQVNGGAWVDKAIVKSGDQIIVRLTAPATGSRYATFTLRSGQTTGTSDYATNGGDEFTAMQETFALFAATVLAVDGTCGSASGPASATAPSGGLLCATGTATPVTGSNGQWAWGCNGSGGGSSTAANACAAPYASQTLSLSASPTSITV
;
A
#
# COMPACT_ATOMS: atom_id res chain seq x y z
N MET A 1 -34.47 62.75 55.41
CA MET A 1 -33.84 63.96 54.82
C MET A 1 -32.81 63.42 53.83
N SER A 2 -32.93 63.42 52.50
CA SER A 2 -33.63 64.26 51.50
C SER A 2 -34.00 63.35 50.32
N SER A 3 -35.29 63.23 49.97
CA SER A 3 -35.95 63.83 48.79
C SER A 3 -35.45 63.42 47.39
N ALA A 4 -36.38 62.83 46.62
CA ALA A 4 -36.74 63.12 45.21
C ALA A 4 -35.85 62.49 44.11
N LEU A 5 -36.32 62.12 42.91
CA LEU A 5 -37.58 62.34 42.19
C LEU A 5 -37.66 61.28 41.07
N ALA A 6 -38.85 60.82 40.72
CA ALA A 6 -39.09 59.98 39.53
C ALA A 6 -39.02 60.80 38.23
N ARG A 7 -38.53 60.22 37.12
CA ARG A 7 -39.00 60.53 35.76
C ARG A 7 -38.69 59.41 34.77
N ARG A 8 -39.76 58.89 34.16
CA ARG A 8 -39.78 57.97 33.01
C ARG A 8 -39.29 58.69 31.76
N THR A 9 -38.50 58.02 30.92
CA THR A 9 -38.54 58.19 29.46
C THR A 9 -38.19 56.89 28.77
N SER A 10 -39.02 56.53 27.79
CA SER A 10 -39.02 55.28 27.03
C SER A 10 -38.05 55.30 25.83
N ARG A 11 -37.60 54.10 25.40
CA ARG A 11 -37.69 53.50 24.04
C ARG A 11 -36.39 52.84 23.58
N ARG A 12 -36.56 51.57 23.15
CA ARG A 12 -35.97 50.92 21.95
C ARG A 12 -34.43 50.77 21.95
N LEU A 13 -33.78 49.75 21.42
CA LEU A 13 -34.04 48.45 20.80
C LEU A 13 -32.61 47.88 20.56
N LEU A 14 -32.51 46.57 20.32
CA LEU A 14 -31.47 45.90 19.53
C LEU A 14 -30.14 45.45 20.16
N HIS A 15 -29.95 44.12 20.03
CA HIS A 15 -28.71 43.35 19.82
C HIS A 15 -27.97 43.02 21.13
N TRP A 16 -27.48 41.81 21.39
CA TRP A 16 -26.49 41.04 20.63
C TRP A 16 -26.78 39.52 20.66
N LEU A 17 -26.88 38.90 19.49
CA LEU A 17 -26.71 37.45 19.29
C LEU A 17 -25.23 37.21 19.00
N ALA A 18 -24.50 36.64 19.95
CA ALA A 18 -23.13 36.19 19.73
C ALA A 18 -23.15 34.84 19.01
N LEU A 19 -22.99 34.86 17.69
CA LEU A 19 -22.63 33.68 16.90
C LEU A 19 -21.16 33.35 17.15
N LEU A 20 -20.89 32.27 17.92
CA LEU A 20 -19.60 31.59 17.89
C LEU A 20 -19.43 30.92 16.52
N SER A 21 -18.77 31.63 15.60
CA SER A 21 -18.18 31.00 14.41
C SER A 21 -16.91 30.28 14.84
N ALA A 22 -17.00 28.96 15.04
CA ALA A 22 -15.83 28.10 15.12
C ALA A 22 -15.18 28.07 13.73
N CYS A 23 -14.20 28.94 13.53
CA CYS A 23 -13.36 28.95 12.35
C CYS A 23 -12.50 27.67 12.37
N ALA A 24 -12.98 26.59 11.76
CA ALA A 24 -12.14 25.46 11.39
C ALA A 24 -11.19 25.96 10.30
N ALA A 25 -10.08 26.59 10.71
CA ALA A 25 -9.01 26.92 9.79
C ALA A 25 -8.56 25.61 9.13
N PRO A 26 -8.58 25.50 7.79
CA PRO A 26 -8.01 24.35 7.13
C PRO A 26 -6.52 24.28 7.52
N MET A 27 -6.12 23.23 8.23
CA MET A 27 -4.72 23.01 8.57
C MET A 27 -3.94 22.87 7.27
N LEU A 28 -3.05 23.83 7.01
CA LEU A 28 -2.23 23.86 5.80
C LEU A 28 -1.29 22.66 5.79
N ALA A 29 -1.56 21.69 4.89
CA ALA A 29 -0.60 20.66 4.54
C ALA A 29 0.72 21.31 4.07
N GLN A 30 1.85 20.85 4.58
CA GLN A 30 3.16 21.36 4.14
C GLN A 30 3.48 20.82 2.75
N ALA A 31 3.92 21.69 1.85
CA ALA A 31 4.35 21.30 0.52
C ALA A 31 5.71 20.59 0.58
N GLN A 32 5.92 19.60 -0.29
CA GLN A 32 7.23 18.97 -0.43
C GLN A 32 8.29 19.98 -0.90
N ASN A 33 9.50 19.85 -0.37
CA ASN A 33 10.67 20.66 -0.70
C ASN A 33 11.79 19.84 -1.37
N CYS A 34 11.64 18.53 -1.49
CA CYS A 34 12.55 17.67 -2.23
C CYS A 34 12.05 17.56 -3.66
N ARG A 35 12.90 17.87 -4.64
CA ARG A 35 12.51 17.88 -6.06
C ARG A 35 13.38 16.92 -6.84
N THR A 36 12.82 16.30 -7.87
CA THR A 36 13.57 15.41 -8.76
C THR A 36 14.81 16.12 -9.31
N PRO A 37 15.99 15.46 -9.36
CA PRO A 37 16.25 14.04 -9.12
C PRO A 37 16.60 13.65 -7.66
N SER A 38 15.94 14.22 -6.64
CA SER A 38 16.08 13.77 -5.24
C SER A 38 15.52 12.35 -5.01
N PRO A 39 16.13 11.53 -4.15
CA PRO A 39 15.57 10.25 -3.69
C PRO A 39 14.55 10.42 -2.54
N ASN A 40 14.04 11.64 -2.30
CA ASN A 40 13.16 11.96 -1.18
C ASN A 40 11.87 12.69 -1.62
N THR A 41 11.47 12.55 -2.88
CA THR A 41 10.17 13.07 -3.36
C THR A 41 9.01 12.28 -2.74
N ASP A 42 7.78 12.77 -2.85
CA ASP A 42 6.61 12.08 -2.27
C ASP A 42 6.46 10.64 -2.78
N ASP A 43 6.83 10.39 -4.04
CA ASP A 43 6.78 9.07 -4.68
C ASP A 43 7.87 8.10 -4.18
N ASP A 44 8.88 8.60 -3.46
CA ASP A 44 9.90 7.80 -2.80
C ASP A 44 9.41 7.26 -1.45
N TYR A 45 8.18 7.57 -1.03
CA TYR A 45 7.63 7.12 0.23
C TYR A 45 6.31 6.35 0.06
N ILE A 46 6.06 5.45 1.01
CA ILE A 46 4.75 4.84 1.25
C ILE A 46 4.29 5.30 2.65
N LEU A 47 3.21 6.08 2.70
CA LEU A 47 2.61 6.53 3.95
C LEU A 47 1.64 5.46 4.48
N GLY A 48 1.60 5.30 5.80
CA GLY A 48 0.71 4.35 6.46
C GLY A 48 0.90 4.38 7.96
N GLU A 49 0.61 3.26 8.61
CA GLU A 49 0.84 3.06 10.04
C GLU A 49 1.76 1.85 10.26
N ALA A 50 2.59 1.92 11.30
CA ALA A 50 3.40 0.81 11.76
C ALA A 50 3.27 0.69 13.28
N ASP A 51 2.64 -0.39 13.74
CA ASP A 51 2.30 -0.63 15.16
C ASP A 51 1.58 0.57 15.81
N GLY A 52 0.58 1.13 15.11
CA GLY A 52 -0.24 2.25 15.59
C GLY A 52 0.41 3.64 15.44
N GLU A 53 1.63 3.71 14.92
CA GLU A 53 2.34 4.98 14.71
C GLU A 53 2.26 5.43 13.25
N ALA A 54 1.91 6.68 13.02
CA ALA A 54 1.94 7.29 11.69
C ALA A 54 3.36 7.21 11.11
N SER A 55 3.48 6.52 9.99
CA SER A 55 4.77 6.06 9.47
C SER A 55 4.93 6.35 7.97
N ALA A 56 6.19 6.39 7.55
CA ALA A 56 6.60 6.53 6.16
C ALA A 56 7.70 5.52 5.84
N MET A 57 7.41 4.56 4.98
CA MET A 57 8.43 3.68 4.41
C MET A 57 9.15 4.42 3.30
N HIS A 58 10.49 4.49 3.39
CA HIS A 58 11.35 5.14 2.41
C HIS A 58 11.83 4.12 1.37
N TRP A 59 11.28 4.20 0.16
CA TRP A 59 11.45 3.24 -0.93
C TRP A 59 12.91 3.01 -1.37
N PRO A 60 13.79 4.02 -1.40
CA PRO A 60 15.21 3.84 -1.72
C PRO A 60 16.03 3.09 -0.66
N THR A 61 15.64 3.13 0.62
CA THR A 61 16.39 2.42 1.70
C THR A 61 15.67 1.19 2.22
N GLY A 62 14.37 1.07 1.99
CA GLY A 62 13.56 0.00 2.57
C GLY A 62 13.27 0.16 4.07
N LEU A 63 13.61 1.30 4.67
CA LEU A 63 13.39 1.57 6.09
C LEU A 63 12.03 2.22 6.35
N VAL A 64 11.47 1.97 7.53
CA VAL A 64 10.19 2.56 7.96
C VAL A 64 10.45 3.58 9.06
N TRP A 65 9.99 4.82 8.85
CA TRP A 65 10.24 5.96 9.73
C TRP A 65 8.98 6.41 10.43
N LYS A 66 9.08 6.85 11.69
CA LYS A 66 8.01 7.66 12.29
C LYS A 66 7.92 8.99 11.54
N ARG A 67 6.70 9.44 11.24
CA ARG A 67 6.47 10.73 10.57
C ARG A 67 6.84 11.91 11.46
N CYS A 68 6.59 11.81 12.76
CA CYS A 68 6.97 12.84 13.73
C CYS A 68 8.31 12.56 14.39
N SER A 69 8.98 13.62 14.82
CA SER A 69 10.11 13.49 15.76
C SER A 69 9.59 12.96 17.09
N GLU A 70 10.44 12.26 17.84
CA GLU A 70 10.03 11.68 19.12
C GLU A 70 9.55 12.77 20.09
N GLY A 71 8.47 12.51 20.84
CA GLY A 71 7.80 13.47 21.72
C GLY A 71 6.63 14.23 21.08
N GLN A 72 6.58 14.33 19.75
CA GLN A 72 5.44 14.90 19.03
C GLN A 72 4.35 13.85 18.76
N ALA A 73 3.12 14.33 18.52
CA ALA A 73 1.98 13.49 18.14
C ALA A 73 1.51 13.82 16.71
N PHE A 74 1.22 12.78 15.92
CA PHE A 74 0.67 12.92 14.58
C PHE A 74 -0.85 13.10 14.64
N SER A 75 -1.37 14.20 14.10
CA SER A 75 -2.81 14.46 14.03
C SER A 75 -3.14 15.35 12.84
N GLY A 76 -4.21 15.02 12.11
CA GLY A 76 -4.70 15.84 11.00
C GLY A 76 -3.68 16.07 9.87
N GLY A 77 -2.76 15.14 9.64
CA GLY A 77 -1.71 15.29 8.63
C GLY A 77 -0.47 16.07 9.09
N GLN A 78 -0.40 16.45 10.37
CA GLN A 78 0.66 17.30 10.94
C GLN A 78 1.28 16.64 12.17
N CYS A 79 2.48 17.08 12.55
CA CYS A 79 3.07 16.78 13.84
C CYS A 79 2.84 17.95 14.80
N THR A 80 2.32 17.65 15.98
CA THR A 80 1.94 18.63 16.99
C THR A 80 2.61 18.33 18.32
N GLY A 81 2.76 19.35 19.17
CA GLY A 81 3.50 19.24 20.42
C GLY A 81 5.00 19.53 20.26
N ALA A 82 5.70 19.48 21.39
CA ALA A 82 7.14 19.68 21.45
C ALA A 82 7.89 18.39 21.12
N THR A 83 9.09 18.52 20.54
CA THR A 83 10.01 17.40 20.46
C THR A 83 10.52 17.05 21.87
N ALA A 84 10.74 15.76 22.10
CA ALA A 84 11.52 15.30 23.22
C ALA A 84 12.99 15.48 22.87
N SER A 85 13.75 16.08 23.78
CA SER A 85 15.20 16.27 23.63
C SER A 85 15.89 15.81 24.91
N THR A 86 16.92 15.00 24.76
CA THR A 86 17.75 14.53 25.88
C THR A 86 19.15 14.19 25.41
N ASN A 87 20.02 13.83 26.35
CA ASN A 87 21.37 13.39 26.07
C ASN A 87 21.40 12.04 25.33
N TRP A 88 22.49 11.80 24.61
CA TRP A 88 22.62 10.63 23.74
C TRP A 88 22.47 9.31 24.50
N GLN A 89 23.02 9.22 25.71
CA GLN A 89 22.95 8.00 26.53
C GLN A 89 21.51 7.65 26.91
N SER A 90 20.70 8.67 27.22
CA SER A 90 19.30 8.46 27.59
C SER A 90 18.50 7.90 26.41
N TRP A 91 18.78 8.38 25.19
CA TRP A 91 18.21 7.77 24.00
C TRP A 91 18.75 6.36 23.75
N ALA A 92 20.06 6.17 23.82
CA ALA A 92 20.71 4.87 23.59
C ALA A 92 20.27 3.80 24.59
N ALA A 93 19.90 4.17 25.82
CA ALA A 93 19.39 3.22 26.81
C ALA A 93 18.13 2.45 26.34
N THR A 94 17.34 3.05 25.44
CA THR A 94 16.12 2.44 24.89
C THR A 94 16.25 2.12 23.41
N TYR A 95 16.78 3.05 22.62
CA TYR A 95 16.71 3.03 21.17
C TYR A 95 18.05 2.76 20.47
N LEU A 96 19.06 2.26 21.18
CA LEU A 96 20.32 1.88 20.54
C LEU A 96 20.06 0.82 19.46
N PRO A 97 20.45 1.04 18.20
CA PRO A 97 20.12 0.11 17.10
C PRO A 97 20.58 -1.32 17.34
N LYS A 98 21.81 -1.47 17.85
CA LYS A 98 22.46 -2.74 18.12
C LYS A 98 23.51 -2.50 19.21
N SER A 99 23.52 -3.34 20.24
CA SER A 99 24.59 -3.34 21.24
C SER A 99 25.94 -3.63 20.58
N PHE A 100 26.99 -2.98 21.09
CA PHE A 100 28.32 -3.03 20.48
C PHE A 100 29.42 -3.16 21.53
N THR A 101 30.61 -3.56 21.09
CA THR A 101 31.74 -3.81 22.00
C THR A 101 32.17 -2.50 22.66
N ASN A 102 32.39 -2.53 23.97
CA ASN A 102 32.78 -1.37 24.79
C ASN A 102 31.74 -0.24 24.91
N GLN A 103 30.44 -0.51 24.68
CA GLN A 103 29.37 0.50 24.81
C GLN A 103 29.35 1.24 26.17
N ALA A 104 29.90 0.63 27.23
CA ALA A 104 30.07 1.26 28.54
C ALA A 104 30.93 2.54 28.49
N ASN A 105 31.90 2.63 27.57
CA ASN A 105 32.70 3.84 27.38
C ASN A 105 31.85 5.03 26.91
N TRP A 106 30.72 4.76 26.24
CA TRP A 106 29.73 5.75 25.82
C TRP A 106 28.60 5.92 26.84
N GLY A 107 28.77 5.42 28.08
CA GLY A 107 27.78 5.56 29.14
C GLY A 107 26.51 4.74 28.94
N VAL A 108 26.53 3.75 28.02
CA VAL A 108 25.45 2.77 27.87
C VAL A 108 25.74 1.60 28.80
N SER A 109 24.77 1.21 29.64
CA SER A 109 24.95 0.10 30.57
C SER A 109 25.37 -1.17 29.83
N ALA A 110 26.35 -1.91 30.38
CA ALA A 110 26.77 -3.20 29.85
C ALA A 110 25.65 -4.27 29.89
N SER A 111 24.61 -4.05 30.70
CA SER A 111 23.42 -4.92 30.76
C SER A 111 22.49 -4.76 29.55
N VAL A 112 22.63 -3.68 28.76
CA VAL A 112 21.83 -3.45 27.56
C VAL A 112 22.34 -4.37 26.46
N SER A 113 21.61 -5.47 26.22
CA SER A 113 21.89 -6.42 25.14
C SER A 113 20.68 -6.46 24.20
N GLN A 114 20.77 -5.73 23.09
CA GLN A 114 19.67 -5.64 22.12
C GLN A 114 20.17 -5.59 20.68
N ASN A 115 19.32 -6.07 19.78
CA ASN A 115 19.49 -5.93 18.35
C ASN A 115 18.13 -5.54 17.76
N LEU A 116 17.89 -4.22 17.70
CA LEU A 116 16.64 -3.66 17.18
C LEU A 116 16.55 -3.77 15.66
N LEU A 117 17.69 -3.98 14.98
CA LEU A 117 17.73 -4.32 13.55
C LEU A 117 17.01 -5.66 13.29
N VAL A 118 17.23 -6.66 14.13
CA VAL A 118 16.66 -8.02 14.02
C VAL A 118 15.24 -8.09 14.59
N SER A 119 15.00 -7.51 15.77
CA SER A 119 13.64 -7.52 16.36
C SER A 119 12.65 -6.62 15.63
N GLY A 120 13.13 -5.74 14.73
CA GLY A 120 12.31 -4.82 13.96
C GLY A 120 11.63 -3.74 14.81
N ALA A 121 12.03 -3.56 16.06
CA ALA A 121 11.52 -2.52 16.95
C ALA A 121 12.01 -1.11 16.51
N TRP A 122 11.34 -0.07 17.02
CA TRP A 122 11.78 1.31 16.81
C TRP A 122 13.15 1.55 17.44
N ARG A 123 14.01 2.25 16.71
CA ARG A 123 15.40 2.55 17.09
C ARG A 123 15.78 3.95 16.60
N MET A 124 16.86 4.50 17.15
CA MET A 124 17.54 5.60 16.51
C MET A 124 18.00 5.18 15.11
N ALA A 125 18.00 6.10 14.17
CA ALA A 125 18.64 5.91 12.88
C ALA A 125 20.16 6.06 13.02
N TYR A 126 20.93 5.32 12.24
CA TYR A 126 22.36 5.60 12.09
C TYR A 126 22.59 6.90 11.31
N GLU A 127 23.79 7.48 11.43
CA GLU A 127 24.13 8.76 10.79
C GLU A 127 23.82 8.74 9.29
N LYS A 128 24.23 7.68 8.59
CA LYS A 128 24.03 7.58 7.13
C LYS A 128 22.56 7.39 6.75
N GLU A 129 21.76 6.77 7.60
CA GLU A 129 20.31 6.64 7.40
C GLU A 129 19.62 8.01 7.53
N LEU A 130 19.98 8.80 8.56
CA LEU A 130 19.48 10.17 8.72
C LEU A 130 19.92 11.07 7.56
N LYS A 131 21.19 11.02 7.15
CA LYS A 131 21.66 11.79 6.00
C LYS A 131 20.87 11.45 4.75
N LYS A 132 20.57 10.17 4.52
CA LYS A 132 19.87 9.72 3.31
C LYS A 132 18.50 10.40 3.13
N ILE A 133 17.73 10.58 4.20
CA ILE A 133 16.43 11.26 4.15
C ILE A 133 16.52 12.79 4.01
N THR A 134 17.73 13.35 4.03
CA THR A 134 17.99 14.79 3.80
C THR A 134 18.50 15.12 2.40
N GLU A 135 18.84 14.10 1.61
CA GLU A 135 19.46 14.27 0.30
C GLU A 135 18.51 14.89 -0.73
N GLY A 136 18.98 15.91 -1.44
CA GLY A 136 18.22 16.53 -2.55
C GLY A 136 17.01 17.37 -2.11
N CYS A 137 16.89 17.70 -0.82
CA CYS A 137 15.83 18.57 -0.32
C CYS A 137 16.24 20.04 -0.28
N GLY A 138 15.27 20.94 -0.50
CA GLY A 138 15.43 22.40 -0.42
C GLY A 138 15.81 22.87 0.99
N MET A 139 16.08 24.18 1.14
CA MET A 139 16.60 24.77 2.39
C MET A 139 15.76 24.41 3.63
N GLY A 140 16.39 24.44 4.81
CA GLY A 140 15.94 23.95 6.12
C GLY A 140 14.41 23.92 6.43
N PRO A 141 13.89 22.82 7.05
CA PRO A 141 14.60 21.57 7.27
C PRO A 141 14.76 20.82 5.94
N LYS A 142 15.95 20.28 5.67
CA LYS A 142 16.26 19.50 4.48
C LYS A 142 15.72 18.08 4.67
N ILE A 143 14.40 17.95 4.65
CA ILE A 143 13.67 16.70 4.74
C ILE A 143 12.33 16.91 4.04
N ASN A 144 11.73 15.87 3.45
CA ASN A 144 10.44 16.01 2.81
C ASN A 144 9.37 16.43 3.82
N ARG A 145 8.92 17.69 3.76
CA ARG A 145 8.00 18.29 4.72
C ARG A 145 6.56 17.79 4.59
N ALA A 146 6.18 17.23 3.45
CA ALA A 146 4.89 16.58 3.28
C ALA A 146 4.88 15.22 4.00
N VAL A 147 5.99 14.48 3.92
CA VAL A 147 6.17 13.19 4.59
C VAL A 147 6.45 13.34 6.08
N PHE A 148 7.29 14.30 6.46
CA PHE A 148 7.74 14.58 7.83
C PHE A 148 7.35 16.01 8.26
N PRO A 149 6.05 16.27 8.47
CA PRO A 149 5.55 17.60 8.76
C PRO A 149 6.03 18.10 10.12
N ASN A 150 6.21 19.42 10.23
CA ASN A 150 6.57 20.15 11.45
C ASN A 150 7.86 19.64 12.11
N THR A 151 8.78 19.11 11.30
CA THR A 151 10.15 18.86 11.72
C THR A 151 10.80 20.20 12.06
N PRO A 152 11.39 20.37 13.27
CA PRO A 152 12.00 21.64 13.64
C PRO A 152 13.13 22.05 12.68
N GLU A 153 13.17 23.31 12.30
CA GLU A 153 14.12 23.83 11.29
C GLU A 153 15.58 23.74 11.71
N SER A 154 15.88 23.90 13.00
CA SER A 154 17.22 23.90 13.59
C SER A 154 17.48 22.69 14.49
N SER A 155 16.86 21.54 14.20
CA SER A 155 17.07 20.33 15.00
C SER A 155 18.40 19.66 14.65
N TYR A 156 19.30 19.60 15.62
CA TYR A 156 20.25 18.49 15.68
C TYR A 156 19.49 17.23 16.06
N VAL A 157 19.61 16.19 15.23
CA VAL A 157 19.00 14.88 15.49
C VAL A 157 20.11 13.91 15.84
N TRP A 158 20.05 13.35 17.05
CA TRP A 158 20.94 12.29 17.49
C TRP A 158 20.81 11.08 16.56
N SER A 159 21.94 10.53 16.14
CA SER A 159 21.99 9.22 15.52
C SER A 159 22.36 8.14 16.55
N GLY A 160 22.10 6.88 16.21
CA GLY A 160 22.59 5.72 16.95
C GLY A 160 24.08 5.42 16.72
N SER A 161 24.81 6.30 16.03
CA SER A 161 26.23 6.14 15.74
C SER A 161 27.07 6.78 16.87
N PRO A 162 27.92 6.01 17.58
CA PRO A 162 28.88 6.55 18.51
C PRO A 162 29.98 7.37 17.79
N LEU A 163 31.08 7.68 18.48
CA LEU A 163 32.30 8.19 17.84
C LEU A 163 33.49 7.39 18.37
N ALA A 164 34.16 6.65 17.49
CA ALA A 164 35.27 5.76 17.87
C ALA A 164 36.39 6.50 18.63
N VAL A 165 36.87 7.64 18.10
CA VAL A 165 38.00 8.40 18.66
C VAL A 165 37.50 9.59 19.48
N GLY A 166 36.75 9.31 20.54
CA GLY A 166 36.23 10.35 21.42
C GLY A 166 34.97 9.91 22.12
N ALA A 167 35.13 9.03 23.12
CA ALA A 167 33.99 8.45 23.81
C ALA A 167 33.07 9.48 24.49
N SER A 168 33.46 10.76 24.64
CA SER A 168 32.59 11.85 25.12
C SER A 168 31.63 12.42 24.06
N TYR A 169 31.74 11.99 22.80
CA TYR A 169 30.98 12.51 21.66
C TYR A 169 30.17 11.39 20.97
N ALA A 170 29.12 11.79 20.26
CA ALA A 170 28.36 10.94 19.34
C ALA A 170 27.99 11.76 18.09
N ARG A 171 27.41 11.10 17.07
CA ARG A 171 27.05 11.75 15.81
C ARG A 171 25.65 12.36 15.86
N VAL A 172 25.52 13.55 15.30
CA VAL A 172 24.24 14.22 15.03
C VAL A 172 24.14 14.55 13.55
N VAL A 173 22.92 14.64 13.04
CA VAL A 173 22.64 15.25 11.74
C VAL A 173 21.88 16.55 11.97
N ASP A 174 22.43 17.65 11.47
CA ASP A 174 21.76 18.94 11.46
C ASP A 174 20.77 18.97 10.29
N PHE A 175 19.48 19.03 10.60
CA PHE A 175 18.44 19.03 9.56
C PHE A 175 18.33 20.37 8.84
N TYR A 176 18.93 21.45 9.35
CA TYR A 176 19.01 22.72 8.64
C TYR A 176 19.92 22.60 7.40
N SER A 177 21.08 21.97 7.55
CA SER A 177 22.11 21.84 6.50
C SER A 177 22.14 20.47 5.80
N GLY A 178 21.63 19.42 6.45
CA GLY A 178 21.75 18.01 6.03
C GLY A 178 23.13 17.41 6.32
N TYR A 179 24.00 18.12 7.03
CA TYR A 179 25.34 17.64 7.36
C TYR A 179 25.39 16.89 8.68
N ALA A 180 26.32 15.95 8.76
CA ALA A 180 26.62 15.25 10.00
C ALA A 180 27.76 15.95 10.75
N TYR A 181 27.62 15.99 12.07
CA TYR A 181 28.59 16.55 13.00
C TYR A 181 28.81 15.59 14.16
N THR A 182 29.79 15.90 14.99
CA THR A 182 30.01 15.28 16.29
C THR A 182 29.66 16.28 17.37
N ASP A 183 28.90 15.85 18.38
CA ASP A 183 28.49 16.73 19.47
C ASP A 183 28.72 16.03 20.82
N PRO A 184 29.08 16.75 21.91
CA PRO A 184 29.22 16.14 23.21
C PRO A 184 27.94 15.45 23.64
N ARG A 185 28.04 14.19 24.04
CA ARG A 185 26.87 13.34 24.32
C ARG A 185 25.96 13.86 25.42
N TYR A 186 26.47 14.72 26.30
CA TYR A 186 25.71 15.33 27.39
C TYR A 186 24.76 16.45 26.94
N TYR A 187 24.91 16.98 25.72
CA TYR A 187 23.95 17.93 25.17
C TYR A 187 22.63 17.27 24.82
N SER A 188 21.56 18.07 24.90
CA SER A 188 20.21 17.60 24.60
C SER A 188 19.89 17.87 23.14
N SER A 189 19.53 16.82 22.42
CA SER A 189 19.11 16.90 21.02
C SER A 189 17.95 15.94 20.76
N ASP A 190 17.25 16.16 19.65
CA ASP A 190 16.05 15.41 19.28
C ASP A 190 16.43 14.01 18.75
N ALA A 191 15.44 13.12 18.68
CA ALA A 191 15.56 11.85 17.97
C ALA A 191 14.42 11.69 16.96
N ARG A 192 14.75 11.10 15.81
CA ARG A 192 13.76 10.59 14.85
C ARG A 192 13.94 9.10 14.73
N LEU A 193 12.88 8.36 15.08
CA LEU A 193 12.94 6.91 15.13
C LEU A 193 12.66 6.29 13.77
N VAL A 194 13.40 5.22 13.50
CA VAL A 194 13.30 4.35 12.35
C VAL A 194 13.17 2.91 12.83
N ARG A 195 12.71 2.02 11.99
CA ARG A 195 12.73 0.57 12.21
C ARG A 195 13.11 -0.17 10.94
N ALA A 196 13.15 -1.49 11.03
CA ALA A 196 13.82 -2.40 10.09
C ALA A 196 15.35 -2.36 10.22
N GLY A 197 16.03 -3.15 9.39
CA GLY A 197 17.46 -3.40 9.46
C GLY A 197 17.81 -4.83 9.07
N GLN A 198 16.83 -5.74 9.03
CA GLN A 198 16.95 -7.03 8.34
C GLN A 198 15.93 -7.14 7.21
N PRO A 199 16.32 -7.75 6.08
CA PRO A 199 15.45 -7.87 4.92
C PRO A 199 14.41 -8.98 5.11
N PHE A 200 13.33 -8.91 4.34
CA PHE A 200 12.45 -10.06 4.17
C PHE A 200 13.23 -11.25 3.59
N ALA A 201 12.93 -12.46 4.04
CA ALA A 201 13.31 -13.64 3.29
C ALA A 201 12.62 -13.64 1.91
N ALA A 202 13.22 -14.36 0.96
CA ALA A 202 12.66 -14.50 -0.38
C ALA A 202 11.22 -15.05 -0.33
N LEU A 203 10.36 -14.58 -1.23
CA LEU A 203 9.04 -15.16 -1.40
C LEU A 203 9.16 -16.64 -1.77
N SER A 204 8.27 -17.49 -1.24
CA SER A 204 8.30 -18.95 -1.47
C SER A 204 7.93 -19.37 -2.89
N PHE A 205 7.62 -18.42 -3.76
CA PHE A 205 7.22 -18.60 -5.14
C PHE A 205 7.65 -17.36 -5.95
N SER A 206 7.82 -17.56 -7.26
CA SER A 206 8.15 -16.47 -8.20
C SER A 206 6.98 -16.08 -9.09
N THR A 207 6.02 -16.99 -9.30
CA THR A 207 4.93 -16.85 -10.27
C THR A 207 3.67 -17.56 -9.75
N GLU A 208 2.50 -16.95 -9.93
CA GLU A 208 1.20 -17.57 -9.71
C GLU A 208 0.25 -17.26 -10.88
N ASP A 209 -0.38 -18.29 -11.43
CA ASP A 209 -1.24 -18.19 -12.61
C ASP A 209 -2.71 -18.44 -12.24
N GLY A 210 -3.61 -17.64 -12.79
CA GLY A 210 -5.06 -17.77 -12.64
C GLY A 210 -5.77 -17.79 -13.98
N ILE A 211 -6.64 -18.78 -14.19
CA ILE A 211 -7.51 -18.87 -15.37
C ILE A 211 -8.82 -18.15 -15.06
N ALA A 212 -9.29 -17.33 -16.01
CA ALA A 212 -10.53 -16.59 -15.85
C ALA A 212 -11.28 -16.42 -17.17
N VAL A 213 -12.55 -16.04 -17.05
CA VAL A 213 -13.35 -15.57 -18.19
C VAL A 213 -12.98 -14.11 -18.54
N PRO A 214 -13.22 -13.65 -19.78
CA PRO A 214 -12.91 -12.28 -20.20
C PRO A 214 -13.39 -11.21 -19.23
N GLY A 215 -12.49 -10.32 -18.81
CA GLY A 215 -12.81 -9.17 -17.96
C GLY A 215 -13.13 -9.47 -16.49
N ALA A 216 -13.08 -10.73 -16.05
CA ALA A 216 -13.27 -11.07 -14.64
C ALA A 216 -12.08 -10.63 -13.77
N THR A 217 -12.37 -10.31 -12.50
CA THR A 217 -11.32 -10.11 -11.50
C THR A 217 -10.84 -11.45 -10.97
N VAL A 218 -9.55 -11.73 -11.13
CA VAL A 218 -8.87 -12.91 -10.57
C VAL A 218 -8.33 -12.54 -9.21
N THR A 219 -8.64 -13.33 -8.20
CA THR A 219 -8.06 -13.21 -6.85
C THR A 219 -7.21 -14.44 -6.59
N PHE A 220 -5.95 -14.21 -6.23
CA PHE A 220 -4.93 -15.25 -6.06
C PHE A 220 -4.93 -15.78 -4.62
N LEU A 221 -4.21 -16.88 -4.39
CA LEU A 221 -4.12 -17.45 -3.05
C LEU A 221 -3.38 -16.50 -2.10
N ALA A 222 -3.81 -16.52 -0.84
CA ALA A 222 -3.12 -15.77 0.19
C ALA A 222 -1.74 -16.37 0.45
N PHE A 223 -0.72 -15.51 0.59
CA PHE A 223 0.61 -15.91 1.04
C PHE A 223 1.07 -15.06 2.22
N THR A 224 1.90 -15.62 3.08
CA THR A 224 2.41 -14.93 4.26
C THR A 224 3.85 -14.46 4.03
N LEU A 225 4.13 -13.19 4.36
CA LEU A 225 5.51 -12.67 4.31
C LEU A 225 6.36 -13.37 5.37
N ALA A 226 7.42 -14.05 4.96
CA ALA A 226 8.28 -14.78 5.86
C ALA A 226 9.04 -13.87 6.84
N ALA A 227 9.56 -14.47 7.93
CA ALA A 227 10.48 -13.81 8.85
C ALA A 227 11.72 -13.27 8.12
N SER A 228 12.46 -12.34 8.73
CA SER A 228 13.74 -11.90 8.19
C SER A 228 14.78 -13.02 8.21
N ASP A 229 15.85 -12.87 7.43
CA ASP A 229 17.07 -13.67 7.55
C ASP A 229 18.25 -12.76 7.95
N PRO A 230 18.83 -12.90 9.16
CA PRO A 230 18.53 -13.90 10.20
C PRO A 230 17.14 -13.73 10.82
N THR A 231 16.63 -14.82 11.43
CA THR A 231 15.27 -14.90 11.97
C THR A 231 14.96 -13.74 12.92
N GLY A 232 13.97 -12.95 12.51
CA GLY A 232 13.54 -11.73 13.17
C GLY A 232 12.31 -11.15 12.49
N GLN A 233 12.05 -9.88 12.72
CA GLN A 233 10.90 -9.16 12.18
C GLN A 233 11.36 -8.19 11.09
N ALA A 234 11.14 -8.55 9.82
CA ALA A 234 11.34 -7.60 8.73
C ALA A 234 10.20 -6.57 8.72
N TRP A 235 10.57 -5.37 8.30
CA TRP A 235 9.66 -4.28 7.97
C TRP A 235 10.11 -3.67 6.65
N GLY A 236 9.15 -3.18 5.88
CA GLY A 236 9.43 -2.55 4.61
C GLY A 236 8.15 -2.11 3.92
N GLY A 237 8.17 -2.14 2.60
CA GLY A 237 7.06 -1.65 1.79
C GLY A 237 6.82 -2.54 0.59
N ALA A 238 5.55 -2.72 0.25
CA ALA A 238 5.11 -3.43 -0.92
C ALA A 238 4.47 -2.46 -1.92
N ARG A 239 4.70 -2.68 -3.21
CA ARG A 239 3.99 -2.05 -4.33
C ARG A 239 3.53 -3.14 -5.30
N ILE A 240 2.43 -2.92 -6.00
CA ILE A 240 2.02 -3.74 -7.13
C ILE A 240 1.82 -2.87 -8.37
N SER A 241 2.25 -3.38 -9.52
CA SER A 241 2.12 -2.68 -10.81
C SER A 241 1.95 -3.69 -11.94
N GLY A 242 1.52 -3.21 -13.11
CA GLY A 242 1.27 -4.05 -14.29
C GLY A 242 -0.15 -3.87 -14.82
N ASP A 243 -0.58 -4.85 -15.61
CA ASP A 243 -1.85 -4.79 -16.33
C ASP A 243 -3.05 -5.17 -15.45
N GLY A 244 -4.23 -4.73 -15.86
CA GLY A 244 -5.48 -5.15 -15.24
C GLY A 244 -5.78 -4.49 -13.89
N ASN A 245 -5.19 -3.31 -13.64
CA ASN A 245 -5.35 -2.52 -12.41
C ASN A 245 -5.09 -3.37 -11.15
N PRO A 246 -3.88 -3.94 -11.03
CA PRO A 246 -3.60 -4.89 -9.97
C PRO A 246 -3.62 -4.18 -8.61
N GLN A 247 -4.10 -4.90 -7.60
CA GLN A 247 -4.18 -4.44 -6.23
C GLN A 247 -3.85 -5.60 -5.28
N PHE A 248 -3.48 -5.28 -4.06
CA PHE A 248 -3.33 -6.27 -3.00
C PHE A 248 -4.00 -5.82 -1.70
N GLN A 249 -4.30 -6.78 -0.84
CA GLN A 249 -4.72 -6.55 0.54
C GLN A 249 -3.64 -7.03 1.49
N VAL A 250 -3.54 -6.37 2.64
CA VAL A 250 -2.73 -6.78 3.78
C VAL A 250 -3.69 -7.18 4.90
N ASN A 251 -3.62 -8.42 5.38
CA ASN A 251 -4.42 -8.94 6.50
C ASN A 251 -5.94 -8.69 6.35
N GLY A 252 -6.47 -8.81 5.13
CA GLY A 252 -7.90 -8.57 4.84
C GLY A 252 -8.34 -7.09 4.87
N GLY A 253 -7.39 -6.15 4.88
CA GLY A 253 -7.64 -4.71 4.81
C GLY A 253 -8.15 -4.22 3.45
N ALA A 254 -8.04 -2.91 3.17
CA ALA A 254 -8.45 -2.35 1.89
C ALA A 254 -7.57 -2.85 0.72
N TRP A 255 -8.15 -2.90 -0.48
CA TRP A 255 -7.39 -3.14 -1.71
C TRP A 255 -6.58 -1.89 -2.08
N VAL A 256 -5.27 -2.03 -2.09
CA VAL A 256 -4.31 -0.94 -2.31
C VAL A 256 -3.28 -1.34 -3.37
N ASP A 257 -2.59 -0.35 -3.92
CA ASP A 257 -1.46 -0.54 -4.83
C ASP A 257 -0.10 -0.46 -4.12
N LYS A 258 -0.08 0.03 -2.88
CA LYS A 258 1.10 0.14 -2.02
C LYS A 258 0.73 0.08 -0.53
N ALA A 259 1.62 -0.48 0.29
CA ALA A 259 1.45 -0.56 1.74
C ALA A 259 2.80 -0.68 2.46
N ILE A 260 2.83 -0.22 3.72
CA ILE A 260 3.87 -0.62 4.68
C ILE A 260 3.51 -2.03 5.15
N VAL A 261 4.49 -2.94 5.18
CA VAL A 261 4.28 -4.35 5.51
C VAL A 261 5.37 -4.87 6.44
N LYS A 262 5.09 -5.98 7.12
CA LYS A 262 6.00 -6.67 8.04
C LYS A 262 5.93 -8.19 7.89
N SER A 263 6.95 -8.90 8.38
CA SER A 263 6.90 -10.36 8.47
C SER A 263 5.65 -10.84 9.22
N GLY A 264 5.00 -11.88 8.71
CA GLY A 264 3.75 -12.43 9.23
C GLY A 264 2.49 -11.83 8.60
N ASP A 265 2.59 -10.73 7.84
CA ASP A 265 1.45 -10.21 7.10
C ASP A 265 0.98 -11.19 6.02
N GLN A 266 -0.33 -11.40 5.93
CA GLN A 266 -0.98 -12.14 4.85
C GLN A 266 -1.30 -11.19 3.70
N ILE A 267 -0.84 -11.54 2.50
CA ILE A 267 -1.04 -10.79 1.28
C ILE A 267 -1.98 -11.56 0.36
N ILE A 268 -2.96 -10.87 -0.20
CA ILE A 268 -3.83 -11.38 -1.27
C ILE A 268 -3.73 -10.42 -2.44
N VAL A 269 -3.48 -10.94 -3.64
CA VAL A 269 -3.39 -10.14 -4.87
C VAL A 269 -4.64 -10.35 -5.72
N ARG A 270 -5.02 -9.31 -6.48
CA ARG A 270 -6.01 -9.41 -7.55
C ARG A 270 -5.62 -8.60 -8.78
N LEU A 271 -6.06 -9.03 -9.94
CA LEU A 271 -6.06 -8.23 -11.18
C LEU A 271 -7.20 -8.61 -12.11
N THR A 272 -7.55 -7.72 -13.04
CA THR A 272 -8.61 -7.93 -14.03
C THR A 272 -8.06 -8.63 -15.26
N ALA A 273 -8.61 -9.80 -15.60
CA ALA A 273 -8.25 -10.59 -16.77
C ALA A 273 -8.45 -9.80 -18.09
N PRO A 274 -7.66 -10.10 -19.14
CA PRO A 274 -7.85 -9.46 -20.45
C PRO A 274 -9.13 -9.96 -21.15
N ALA A 275 -9.39 -9.48 -22.36
CA ALA A 275 -10.39 -10.09 -23.24
C ALA A 275 -9.91 -11.43 -23.83
N THR A 276 -8.61 -11.52 -24.15
CA THR A 276 -7.93 -12.68 -24.72
C THR A 276 -6.47 -12.73 -24.21
N GLY A 277 -5.86 -13.92 -24.17
CA GLY A 277 -4.46 -14.06 -23.75
C GLY A 277 -4.25 -13.83 -22.25
N SER A 278 -3.12 -13.22 -21.89
CA SER A 278 -2.70 -13.05 -20.49
C SER A 278 -2.39 -11.59 -20.14
N ARG A 279 -2.67 -11.21 -18.90
CA ARG A 279 -2.18 -9.98 -18.24
C ARG A 279 -1.26 -10.34 -17.10
N TYR A 280 -0.30 -9.46 -16.82
CA TYR A 280 0.71 -9.67 -15.79
C TYR A 280 0.72 -8.53 -14.79
N ALA A 281 0.92 -8.88 -13.51
CA ALA A 281 1.20 -7.93 -12.46
C ALA A 281 2.44 -8.37 -11.67
N THR A 282 3.23 -7.40 -11.22
CA THR A 282 4.42 -7.60 -10.40
C THR A 282 4.16 -7.03 -9.01
N PHE A 283 4.14 -7.89 -8.00
CA PHE A 283 4.19 -7.51 -6.61
C PHE A 283 5.66 -7.37 -6.20
N THR A 284 6.09 -6.17 -5.82
CA THR A 284 7.46 -5.85 -5.41
C THR A 284 7.49 -5.56 -3.92
N LEU A 285 8.39 -6.24 -3.21
CA LEU A 285 8.62 -6.08 -1.78
C LEU A 285 10.03 -5.55 -1.56
N ARG A 286 10.15 -4.42 -0.84
CA ARG A 286 11.43 -3.81 -0.47
C ARG A 286 11.60 -3.72 1.03
N SER A 287 12.82 -3.96 1.49
CA SER A 287 13.24 -3.82 2.90
C SER A 287 14.69 -3.38 2.99
N GLY A 288 15.10 -2.84 4.14
CA GLY A 288 16.46 -2.38 4.38
C GLY A 288 17.29 -3.40 5.16
N GLN A 289 18.50 -3.68 4.69
CA GLN A 289 19.51 -4.44 5.41
C GLN A 289 20.60 -3.49 5.94
N THR A 290 20.70 -3.41 7.26
CA THR A 290 21.70 -2.64 8.00
C THR A 290 22.46 -3.61 8.91
N THR A 291 23.79 -3.54 8.93
CA THR A 291 24.65 -4.53 9.62
C THR A 291 25.09 -4.07 11.01
N GLY A 292 25.29 -2.77 11.20
CA GLY A 292 25.73 -2.17 12.46
C GLY A 292 26.39 -0.80 12.28
N THR A 293 27.05 -0.34 13.34
CA THR A 293 27.82 0.91 13.34
C THR A 293 29.16 0.75 12.62
N SER A 294 29.61 1.86 12.03
CA SER A 294 30.92 2.01 11.36
C SER A 294 32.04 2.39 12.32
N ASP A 295 31.70 2.74 13.56
CA ASP A 295 32.70 3.03 14.59
C ASP A 295 33.31 1.75 15.13
N TYR A 296 34.62 1.61 14.91
CA TYR A 296 35.43 0.40 15.11
C TYR A 296 34.98 -0.80 14.25
N ALA A 297 35.92 -1.36 13.49
CA ALA A 297 35.66 -2.48 12.59
C ALA A 297 35.03 -3.72 13.28
N THR A 298 35.31 -3.91 14.57
CA THR A 298 34.74 -5.01 15.38
C THR A 298 33.25 -4.88 15.66
N ASN A 299 32.67 -3.70 15.48
CA ASN A 299 31.23 -3.46 15.68
C ASN A 299 30.39 -3.77 14.41
N GLY A 300 31.09 -4.07 13.30
CA GLY A 300 30.59 -4.96 12.25
C GLY A 300 29.62 -4.36 11.23
N GLY A 301 29.59 -3.04 11.04
CA GLY A 301 28.83 -2.45 9.95
C GLY A 301 29.47 -1.21 9.35
N ASP A 302 28.86 -0.67 8.32
CA ASP A 302 29.25 0.59 7.69
C ASP A 302 28.17 1.66 7.82
N GLU A 303 27.12 1.41 8.61
CA GLU A 303 25.93 2.27 8.79
C GLU A 303 25.11 2.53 7.53
N PHE A 304 25.51 1.98 6.37
CA PHE A 304 24.70 2.04 5.18
C PHE A 304 23.57 1.01 5.28
N THR A 305 22.43 1.36 4.73
CA THR A 305 21.33 0.43 4.51
C THR A 305 21.34 0.03 3.05
N ALA A 306 21.61 -1.24 2.78
CA ALA A 306 21.39 -1.82 1.47
C ALA A 306 19.90 -2.11 1.29
N MET A 307 19.29 -1.58 0.23
CA MET A 307 17.92 -1.92 -0.13
C MET A 307 17.90 -3.32 -0.73
N GLN A 308 17.06 -4.18 -0.16
CA GLN A 308 16.81 -5.54 -0.62
C GLN A 308 15.42 -5.61 -1.25
N GLU A 309 15.35 -6.22 -2.42
CA GLU A 309 14.12 -6.38 -3.21
C GLU A 309 13.86 -7.85 -3.50
N THR A 310 12.60 -8.25 -3.35
CA THR A 310 12.08 -9.51 -3.86
C THR A 310 10.73 -9.24 -4.53
N PHE A 311 10.30 -10.11 -5.44
CA PHE A 311 9.07 -9.91 -6.18
C PHE A 311 8.41 -11.24 -6.54
N ALA A 312 7.11 -11.17 -6.83
CA ALA A 312 6.34 -12.25 -7.41
C ALA A 312 5.52 -11.72 -8.59
N LEU A 313 5.39 -12.56 -9.62
CA LEU A 313 4.58 -12.28 -10.80
C LEU A 313 3.23 -12.99 -10.70
N PHE A 314 2.18 -12.31 -11.13
CA PHE A 314 0.83 -12.84 -11.16
C PHE A 314 0.29 -12.75 -12.59
N ALA A 315 -0.20 -13.87 -13.14
CA ALA A 315 -0.77 -13.90 -14.47
C ALA A 315 -2.26 -14.21 -14.42
N ALA A 316 -3.07 -13.38 -15.09
CA ALA A 316 -4.49 -13.66 -15.35
C ALA A 316 -4.66 -14.02 -16.82
N THR A 317 -5.01 -15.28 -17.09
CA THR A 317 -5.09 -15.84 -18.45
C THR A 317 -6.52 -16.20 -18.80
N VAL A 318 -6.93 -15.80 -20.00
CA VAL A 318 -8.20 -16.21 -20.61
C VAL A 318 -7.91 -17.21 -21.70
N LEU A 319 -8.45 -18.42 -21.52
CA LEU A 319 -8.34 -19.48 -22.53
C LEU A 319 -9.32 -19.23 -23.67
N ALA A 320 -8.88 -19.52 -24.90
CA ALA A 320 -9.74 -19.51 -26.07
C ALA A 320 -10.78 -20.63 -25.96
N VAL A 321 -12.05 -20.29 -26.21
CA VAL A 321 -13.16 -21.24 -26.29
C VAL A 321 -13.85 -21.01 -27.63
N ASP A 322 -13.74 -21.99 -28.53
CA ASP A 322 -14.46 -21.95 -29.80
C ASP A 322 -15.96 -22.16 -29.57
N GLY A 323 -16.79 -21.42 -30.28
CA GLY A 323 -18.24 -21.61 -30.28
C GLY A 323 -18.60 -22.86 -31.07
N THR A 324 -19.41 -23.75 -30.49
CA THR A 324 -19.88 -24.97 -31.17
C THR A 324 -21.37 -25.19 -30.94
N CYS A 325 -22.06 -25.65 -31.98
CA CYS A 325 -23.48 -25.92 -31.93
C CYS A 325 -23.80 -27.01 -30.89
N GLY A 326 -24.85 -26.77 -30.11
CA GLY A 326 -25.35 -27.72 -29.11
C GLY A 326 -26.29 -28.76 -29.70
N SER A 327 -26.85 -29.59 -28.83
CA SER A 327 -27.74 -30.70 -29.21
C SER A 327 -29.07 -30.28 -29.83
N ALA A 328 -29.45 -29.01 -29.74
CA ALA A 328 -30.61 -28.48 -30.46
C ALA A 328 -30.36 -28.38 -31.98
N SER A 329 -29.10 -28.38 -32.44
CA SER A 329 -28.77 -28.28 -33.86
C SER A 329 -28.97 -29.62 -34.58
N GLY A 330 -29.83 -29.66 -35.59
CA GLY A 330 -30.16 -30.83 -36.40
C GLY A 330 -31.59 -31.35 -36.17
N PRO A 331 -32.00 -31.72 -34.95
CA PRO A 331 -33.35 -32.21 -34.67
C PRO A 331 -34.43 -31.16 -34.96
N ALA A 332 -35.58 -31.61 -35.45
CA ALA A 332 -36.72 -30.73 -35.68
C ALA A 332 -37.38 -30.30 -34.36
N SER A 333 -37.81 -29.04 -34.27
CA SER A 333 -38.43 -28.47 -33.07
C SER A 333 -39.69 -27.68 -33.41
N ALA A 334 -40.77 -27.91 -32.66
CA ALA A 334 -42.04 -27.19 -32.81
C ALA A 334 -41.97 -25.76 -32.26
N THR A 335 -41.07 -25.51 -31.30
CA THR A 335 -40.85 -24.20 -30.67
C THR A 335 -39.39 -23.76 -30.86
N ALA A 336 -39.12 -22.45 -30.76
CA ALA A 336 -37.75 -21.96 -30.80
C ALA A 336 -36.90 -22.63 -29.70
N PRO A 337 -35.77 -23.28 -30.05
CA PRO A 337 -34.87 -23.83 -29.05
C PRO A 337 -34.34 -22.73 -28.14
N SER A 338 -34.04 -23.06 -26.88
CA SER A 338 -33.56 -22.08 -25.89
C SER A 338 -32.64 -22.73 -24.86
N GLY A 339 -31.98 -21.89 -24.06
CA GLY A 339 -31.10 -22.34 -22.97
C GLY A 339 -29.81 -23.02 -23.46
N GLY A 340 -29.22 -23.84 -22.59
CA GLY A 340 -27.93 -24.49 -22.83
C GLY A 340 -27.90 -25.54 -23.95
N LEU A 341 -29.03 -25.80 -24.62
CA LEU A 341 -29.10 -26.71 -25.76
C LEU A 341 -28.65 -26.05 -27.08
N LEU A 342 -28.62 -24.72 -27.12
CA LEU A 342 -28.25 -23.96 -28.32
C LEU A 342 -26.77 -24.12 -28.67
N CYS A 343 -25.87 -24.00 -27.69
CA CYS A 343 -24.42 -24.10 -27.89
C CYS A 343 -23.84 -25.12 -26.92
N ALA A 344 -23.03 -26.04 -27.43
CA ALA A 344 -22.24 -26.95 -26.59
C ALA A 344 -21.08 -26.18 -25.93
N THR A 345 -20.48 -25.23 -26.65
CA THR A 345 -19.50 -24.28 -26.14
C THR A 345 -19.75 -22.88 -26.72
N GLY A 346 -19.37 -21.85 -25.98
CA GLY A 346 -19.62 -20.46 -26.35
C GLY A 346 -21.01 -19.95 -25.94
N THR A 347 -21.35 -18.74 -26.39
CA THR A 347 -22.63 -18.08 -26.07
C THR A 347 -23.53 -18.04 -27.29
N ALA A 348 -24.77 -18.50 -27.16
CA ALA A 348 -25.73 -18.48 -28.25
C ALA A 348 -26.14 -17.05 -28.62
N THR A 349 -26.21 -16.76 -29.92
CA THR A 349 -26.88 -15.57 -30.43
C THR A 349 -28.40 -15.72 -30.30
N PRO A 350 -29.18 -14.62 -30.41
CA PRO A 350 -30.63 -14.73 -30.50
C PRO A 350 -31.06 -15.70 -31.60
N VAL A 351 -32.03 -16.56 -31.29
CA VAL A 351 -32.60 -17.50 -32.26
C VAL A 351 -33.53 -16.74 -33.19
N THR A 352 -33.34 -16.94 -34.49
CA THR A 352 -34.20 -16.37 -35.54
C THR A 352 -34.94 -17.50 -36.26
N GLY A 353 -36.18 -17.25 -36.67
CA GLY A 353 -36.99 -18.21 -37.42
C GLY A 353 -37.20 -17.73 -38.86
N SER A 354 -36.73 -18.49 -39.85
CA SER A 354 -36.94 -18.19 -41.28
C SER A 354 -36.80 -19.45 -42.13
N ASN A 355 -37.42 -19.46 -43.32
CA ASN A 355 -37.26 -20.54 -44.32
C ASN A 355 -37.49 -21.97 -43.77
N GLY A 356 -38.44 -22.15 -42.85
CA GLY A 356 -38.79 -23.47 -42.31
C GLY A 356 -37.86 -24.00 -41.22
N GLN A 357 -36.97 -23.18 -40.65
CA GLN A 357 -36.06 -23.58 -39.57
C GLN A 357 -35.79 -22.44 -38.57
N TRP A 358 -35.46 -22.84 -37.35
CA TRP A 358 -34.81 -21.97 -36.35
C TRP A 358 -33.31 -21.94 -36.65
N ALA A 359 -32.67 -20.77 -36.55
CA ALA A 359 -31.24 -20.59 -36.79
C ALA A 359 -30.60 -19.68 -35.74
N TRP A 360 -29.38 -20.01 -35.36
CA TRP A 360 -28.54 -19.24 -34.44
C TRP A 360 -27.05 -19.53 -34.68
N GLY A 361 -26.18 -18.73 -34.07
CA GLY A 361 -24.76 -18.95 -33.98
C GLY A 361 -24.30 -19.13 -32.54
N CYS A 362 -23.08 -19.63 -32.38
CA CYS A 362 -22.39 -19.77 -31.11
C CYS A 362 -21.13 -18.91 -31.14
N ASN A 363 -21.14 -17.84 -30.33
CA ASN A 363 -20.00 -16.93 -30.20
C ASN A 363 -18.93 -17.57 -29.32
N GLY A 364 -17.71 -17.67 -29.83
CA GLY A 364 -16.53 -18.05 -29.04
C GLY A 364 -16.16 -16.97 -28.04
N SER A 365 -15.32 -17.31 -27.07
CA SER A 365 -14.77 -16.39 -26.06
C SER A 365 -13.27 -16.52 -25.94
N GLY A 366 -12.60 -15.53 -25.34
CA GLY A 366 -11.16 -15.63 -25.08
C GLY A 366 -10.27 -15.66 -26.33
N GLY A 367 -10.78 -15.25 -27.49
CA GLY A 367 -10.09 -15.33 -28.77
C GLY A 367 -10.40 -16.61 -29.56
N GLY A 368 -11.28 -17.47 -29.03
CA GLY A 368 -11.83 -18.60 -29.77
C GLY A 368 -12.72 -18.15 -30.94
N SER A 369 -12.81 -19.01 -31.94
CA SER A 369 -13.60 -18.78 -33.15
C SER A 369 -15.10 -18.78 -32.84
N SER A 370 -15.86 -17.92 -33.53
CA SER A 370 -17.32 -17.95 -33.49
C SER A 370 -17.86 -18.68 -34.72
N THR A 371 -18.96 -19.41 -34.57
CA THR A 371 -19.67 -19.93 -35.74
C THR A 371 -20.32 -18.77 -36.51
N ALA A 372 -20.68 -18.98 -37.78
CA ALA A 372 -21.59 -18.05 -38.46
C ALA A 372 -22.94 -17.96 -37.71
N ALA A 373 -23.64 -16.83 -37.86
CA ALA A 373 -24.87 -16.51 -37.13
C ALA A 373 -26.06 -17.47 -37.39
N ASN A 374 -25.97 -18.30 -38.42
CA ASN A 374 -26.96 -19.30 -38.81
C ASN A 374 -26.34 -20.69 -38.99
N ALA A 375 -25.13 -20.93 -38.46
CA ALA A 375 -24.44 -22.21 -38.60
C ALA A 375 -25.16 -23.34 -37.84
N CYS A 376 -25.85 -23.01 -36.75
CA CYS A 376 -26.65 -23.94 -35.98
C CYS A 376 -28.12 -23.77 -36.36
N ALA A 377 -28.81 -24.87 -36.63
CA ALA A 377 -30.20 -24.81 -37.07
C ALA A 377 -31.03 -26.02 -36.63
N ALA A 378 -32.33 -25.79 -36.41
CA ALA A 378 -33.32 -26.81 -36.08
C ALA A 378 -34.52 -26.65 -37.02
N PRO A 379 -34.85 -27.64 -37.87
CA PRO A 379 -36.03 -27.57 -38.73
C PRO A 379 -37.32 -27.38 -37.92
N TYR A 380 -38.33 -26.71 -38.47
CA TYR A 380 -39.65 -26.68 -37.82
C TYR A 380 -40.25 -28.08 -37.80
N ALA A 381 -40.68 -28.54 -36.62
CA ALA A 381 -41.39 -29.80 -36.54
C ALA A 381 -42.72 -29.69 -37.30
N SER A 382 -42.92 -30.56 -38.29
CA SER A 382 -44.19 -30.67 -38.98
C SER A 382 -45.22 -31.30 -38.04
N GLN A 383 -46.32 -30.60 -37.79
CA GLN A 383 -47.47 -31.16 -37.08
C GLN A 383 -48.52 -31.56 -38.11
N THR A 384 -48.87 -32.85 -38.14
CA THR A 384 -50.02 -33.33 -38.90
C THR A 384 -51.28 -33.07 -38.07
N LEU A 385 -52.07 -32.07 -38.46
CA LEU A 385 -53.35 -31.79 -37.81
C LEU A 385 -54.43 -32.67 -38.47
N SER A 386 -54.84 -33.74 -37.79
CA SER A 386 -55.95 -34.58 -38.22
C SER A 386 -57.28 -33.91 -37.82
N LEU A 387 -57.92 -33.21 -38.77
CA LEU A 387 -59.28 -32.70 -38.58
C LEU A 387 -60.26 -33.81 -38.97
N SER A 388 -60.97 -34.39 -37.99
CA SER A 388 -62.16 -35.19 -38.28
C SER A 388 -63.39 -34.30 -38.15
N ALA A 389 -64.17 -34.22 -39.23
CA ALA A 389 -65.48 -33.60 -39.22
C ALA A 389 -66.53 -34.70 -39.44
N SER A 390 -67.45 -34.88 -38.49
CA SER A 390 -68.64 -35.71 -38.65
C SER A 390 -69.84 -34.78 -38.88
N PRO A 391 -70.23 -34.50 -40.13
CA PRO A 391 -71.43 -33.70 -40.38
C PRO A 391 -72.66 -34.47 -39.88
N THR A 392 -73.43 -33.86 -38.98
CA THR A 392 -74.64 -34.44 -38.39
C THR A 392 -75.92 -34.17 -39.20
N SER A 393 -75.87 -33.36 -40.26
CA SER A 393 -77.00 -33.21 -41.19
C SER A 393 -76.58 -32.62 -42.54
N ILE A 394 -76.99 -33.25 -43.63
CA ILE A 394 -77.02 -32.68 -44.98
C ILE A 394 -78.48 -32.35 -45.28
N THR A 395 -78.78 -31.06 -45.48
CA THR A 395 -80.04 -30.60 -46.08
C THR A 395 -79.75 -30.29 -47.54
N VAL A 396 -80.43 -31.01 -48.45
CA VAL A 396 -80.37 -30.82 -49.91
C VAL A 396 -81.40 -29.78 -50.34
#